data_AF-W1YK63-F1
#
_entry.id   AF-W1YK63-F1
#
_cell.length_a   1.000
_cell.length_b   1.000
_cell.length_c   1.000
_cell.angle_alpha   90.00
_cell.angle_beta   90.00
_cell.angle_gamma   90.00
#
_symmetry.space_group_name_H-M   'P 1'
#
loop_
_entity.id
_entity.type
_entity.pdbx_description
1 polymer ?
#
loop_
_entity_poly.entity_id
_entity_poly.type
_entity_poly.pdbx_seq_one_letter_code
_entity_poly.pdbx_strand_id
1 'polypeptide(L)'
;LQSNTIDIAISDMTISEDRAKSVDFSKPYYIAGNGLVVNIDNTNINSFKDLEGKRIGVSIGSTGAEIASKIPNADVRQFNLIVDAFLELQNRGVDVVINDTPVNEYYVNNKGKGIAKVT
;
A
#
# COMPACT_ATOMS: atom_id res chain seq x y z
N LEU A 1 -17.58 13.59 -2.93
CA LEU A 1 -18.50 12.45 -3.08
C LEU A 1 -19.54 12.48 -1.97
N GLN A 2 -19.29 11.97 -0.75
CA GLN A 2 -20.30 11.99 0.33
C GLN A 2 -20.76 13.39 0.77
N SER A 3 -19.85 14.37 0.81
CA SER A 3 -20.17 15.77 1.13
C SER A 3 -20.74 16.55 -0.06
N ASN A 4 -20.97 15.90 -1.20
CA ASN A 4 -21.46 16.49 -2.45
C ASN A 4 -20.63 17.69 -2.98
N THR A 5 -19.33 17.70 -2.69
CA THR A 5 -18.38 18.76 -3.11
C THR A 5 -17.60 18.43 -4.39
N ILE A 6 -17.63 17.18 -4.84
CA ILE A 6 -17.01 16.69 -6.08
C ILE A 6 -17.92 15.60 -6.68
N ASP A 7 -17.97 15.53 -8.01
CA ASP A 7 -18.85 14.62 -8.75
C ASP A 7 -18.19 13.27 -9.08
N ILE A 8 -16.88 13.27 -9.37
CA ILE A 8 -16.13 12.07 -9.79
C ILE A 8 -14.77 12.05 -9.07
N ALA A 9 -14.34 10.85 -8.65
CA ALA A 9 -12.98 10.60 -8.20
C ALA A 9 -12.31 9.54 -9.07
N ILE A 10 -11.11 9.83 -9.57
CA ILE A 10 -10.26 8.88 -10.31
C ILE A 10 -8.95 8.76 -9.53
N SER A 11 -8.86 7.76 -8.65
CA SER A 11 -7.77 7.66 -7.67
C SER A 11 -7.48 6.22 -7.27
N ASP A 12 -7.46 5.29 -8.24
CA ASP A 12 -7.21 3.86 -8.01
C ASP A 12 -8.05 3.23 -6.88
N MET A 13 -9.30 3.69 -6.76
CA MET A 13 -10.17 3.25 -5.68
C MET A 13 -10.66 1.82 -5.94
N THR A 14 -10.15 0.87 -5.16
CA THR A 14 -10.60 -0.52 -5.21
C THR A 14 -12.09 -0.62 -4.91
N ILE A 15 -12.82 -1.34 -5.76
CA ILE A 15 -14.24 -1.66 -5.57
C ILE A 15 -14.35 -2.64 -4.38
N SER A 16 -15.16 -2.30 -3.39
CA SER A 16 -15.52 -3.19 -2.29
C SER A 16 -16.98 -2.99 -1.90
N GLU A 17 -17.61 -3.99 -1.27
CA GLU A 17 -19.01 -3.91 -0.83
C GLU A 17 -19.22 -2.74 0.14
N ASP A 18 -18.29 -2.51 1.06
CA ASP A 18 -18.39 -1.43 2.03
C ASP A 18 -18.29 -0.05 1.38
N ARG A 19 -17.40 0.13 0.40
CA ARG A 19 -17.29 1.39 -0.34
C ARG A 19 -18.52 1.63 -1.21
N ALA A 20 -19.07 0.56 -1.81
CA ALA A 20 -20.28 0.62 -2.65
C ALA A 20 -21.54 1.05 -1.87
N LYS A 21 -21.55 0.94 -0.54
CA LYS A 21 -22.63 1.51 0.31
C LYS A 21 -22.65 3.03 0.30
N SER A 22 -21.53 3.67 -0.08
CA SER A 22 -21.33 5.11 0.04
C SER A 22 -21.19 5.85 -1.29
N VAL A 23 -20.75 5.16 -2.35
CA VAL A 23 -20.49 5.73 -3.66
C VAL A 23 -20.82 4.72 -4.75
N ASP A 24 -21.20 5.22 -5.92
CA ASP A 24 -21.31 4.40 -7.13
C ASP A 24 -19.94 4.20 -7.78
N PHE A 25 -19.74 3.02 -8.38
CA PHE A 25 -18.53 2.70 -9.14
C PHE A 25 -18.83 2.57 -10.63
N SER A 26 -17.87 2.99 -11.46
CA SER A 26 -17.85 2.64 -12.88
C SER A 26 -17.52 1.16 -13.08
N LYS A 27 -17.50 0.72 -14.34
CA LYS A 27 -16.74 -0.50 -14.69
C LYS A 27 -15.26 -0.31 -14.27
N PRO A 28 -14.59 -1.38 -13.79
CA PRO A 28 -13.18 -1.29 -13.43
C PRO A 28 -12.36 -0.91 -14.67
N TYR A 29 -11.44 0.04 -14.50
CA TYR A 29 -10.50 0.44 -15.56
C TYR A 29 -9.10 -0.17 -15.38
N TYR A 30 -8.82 -0.75 -14.21
CA TYR A 30 -7.60 -1.48 -13.91
C TYR A 30 -7.87 -2.53 -12.83
N ILE A 31 -7.17 -3.68 -12.88
CA ILE A 31 -7.23 -4.71 -11.84
C ILE A 31 -5.83 -4.83 -11.26
N ALA A 32 -5.65 -4.32 -10.05
CA ALA A 32 -4.40 -4.40 -9.29
C ALA A 32 -4.56 -5.36 -8.10
N GLY A 33 -3.44 -6.01 -7.75
CA GLY A 33 -3.25 -6.61 -6.44
C GLY A 33 -2.37 -5.72 -5.56
N ASN A 34 -2.34 -6.01 -4.27
CA ASN A 34 -1.35 -5.44 -3.36
C ASN A 34 -0.06 -6.27 -3.42
N GLY A 35 1.08 -5.58 -3.40
CA GLY A 35 2.41 -6.18 -3.33
C GLY A 35 3.21 -5.65 -2.14
N LEU A 36 4.35 -6.29 -1.90
CA LEU A 36 5.28 -5.93 -0.82
C LEU A 36 6.50 -5.25 -1.40
N VAL A 37 6.92 -4.14 -0.80
CA VAL A 37 8.20 -3.49 -1.09
C VAL A 37 9.07 -3.53 0.15
N VAL A 38 10.28 -4.05 -0.01
CA VAL A 38 11.29 -4.17 1.05
C VAL A 38 12.59 -3.53 0.61
N ASN A 39 13.48 -3.20 1.55
CA ASN A 39 14.85 -2.78 1.19
C ASN A 39 15.55 -3.90 0.39
N ILE A 40 16.44 -3.51 -0.51
CA ILE A 40 17.10 -4.42 -1.48
C ILE A 40 17.87 -5.55 -0.78
N ASP A 41 18.43 -5.24 0.39
CA ASP A 41 19.21 -6.13 1.24
C ASP A 41 18.35 -7.03 2.15
N ASN A 42 17.03 -6.84 2.19
CA ASN A 42 16.13 -7.67 2.98
C ASN A 42 16.03 -9.08 2.39
N THR A 43 16.24 -10.10 3.22
CA THR A 43 16.09 -11.52 2.89
C THR A 43 15.04 -12.24 3.73
N ASN A 44 14.41 -11.52 4.67
CA ASN A 44 13.57 -12.09 5.73
C ASN A 44 12.07 -11.99 5.43
N ILE A 45 11.67 -11.04 4.59
CA ILE A 45 10.28 -10.83 4.21
C ILE A 45 10.17 -11.22 2.73
N ASN A 46 9.52 -12.35 2.46
CA ASN A 46 9.32 -12.87 1.11
C ASN A 46 7.84 -13.04 0.76
N SER A 47 6.96 -12.89 1.74
CA SER A 47 5.52 -13.03 1.56
C SER A 47 4.75 -12.36 2.70
N PHE A 48 3.43 -12.23 2.53
CA PHE A 48 2.55 -11.71 3.58
C PHE A 48 2.60 -12.52 4.89
N LYS A 49 3.03 -13.78 4.85
CA LYS A 49 3.16 -14.63 6.05
C LYS A 49 4.31 -14.21 6.96
N ASP A 50 5.29 -13.48 6.43
CA ASP A 50 6.49 -13.06 7.16
C ASP A 50 6.30 -11.74 7.92
N LEU A 51 5.08 -11.19 7.91
CA LEU A 51 4.78 -9.84 8.36
C LEU A 51 4.33 -9.74 9.82
N GLU A 52 4.12 -10.87 10.50
CA GLU A 52 3.81 -10.87 11.93
C GLU A 52 4.93 -10.16 12.72
N GLY A 53 4.53 -9.22 13.57
CA GLY A 53 5.49 -8.45 14.38
C GLY A 53 6.32 -7.40 13.62
N LYS A 54 6.08 -7.19 12.31
CA LYS A 54 6.85 -6.24 11.49
C LYS A 54 6.28 -4.83 11.56
N ARG A 55 7.13 -3.85 11.24
CA ARG A 55 6.73 -2.46 11.03
C ARG A 55 6.30 -2.29 9.58
N ILE A 56 5.04 -1.94 9.36
CA ILE A 56 4.44 -1.94 8.03
C ILE A 56 4.02 -0.52 7.66
N GLY A 57 4.57 0.02 6.58
CA GLY A 57 4.17 1.30 6.02
C GLY A 57 3.01 1.16 5.04
N VAL A 58 1.97 1.96 5.23
CA VAL A 58 0.77 1.97 4.38
C VAL A 58 0.21 3.39 4.23
N SER A 59 -0.60 3.65 3.21
CA SER A 59 -1.38 4.89 3.10
C SER A 59 -2.70 4.79 3.86
N ILE A 60 -3.12 5.86 4.53
CA ILE A 60 -4.41 5.92 5.26
C ILE A 60 -5.56 5.58 4.32
N GLY A 61 -6.44 4.66 4.76
CA GLY A 61 -7.66 4.28 4.02
C GLY A 61 -7.42 3.42 2.76
N SER A 62 -6.18 3.02 2.48
CA SER A 62 -5.87 2.12 1.37
C SER A 62 -6.27 0.67 1.67
N THR A 63 -6.36 -0.15 0.62
CA THR A 63 -6.51 -1.61 0.78
C THR A 63 -5.30 -2.24 1.43
N GLY A 64 -4.10 -1.69 1.21
CA GLY A 64 -2.89 -2.08 1.94
C GLY A 64 -3.00 -1.89 3.45
N ALA A 65 -3.61 -0.78 3.90
CA ALA A 65 -3.89 -0.55 5.32
C ALA A 65 -4.88 -1.57 5.91
N GLU A 66 -5.92 -1.92 5.15
CA GLU A 66 -6.89 -2.95 5.54
C GLU A 66 -6.25 -4.35 5.63
N ILE A 67 -5.32 -4.67 4.72
CA ILE A 67 -4.54 -5.91 4.78
C ILE A 67 -3.64 -5.89 6.02
N ALA A 68 -2.90 -4.80 6.22
CA ALA A 68 -1.96 -4.66 7.33
C ALA A 68 -2.64 -4.77 8.69
N SER A 69 -3.85 -4.22 8.85
CA SER A 69 -4.58 -4.27 10.13
C SER A 69 -5.01 -5.67 10.55
N LYS A 70 -4.97 -6.64 9.63
CA LYS A 70 -5.30 -8.05 9.89
C LYS A 70 -4.07 -8.89 10.25
N ILE A 71 -2.86 -8.31 10.17
CA ILE A 71 -1.61 -9.01 10.45
C ILE A 71 -1.36 -9.00 11.97
N PRO A 72 -1.18 -10.17 12.60
CA PRO A 72 -0.94 -10.25 14.03
C PRO A 72 0.30 -9.46 14.45
N ASN A 73 0.20 -8.75 15.58
CA ASN A 73 1.32 -8.07 16.24
C ASN A 73 2.09 -7.05 15.38
N ALA A 74 1.59 -6.66 14.20
CA ALA A 74 2.26 -5.69 13.33
C ALA A 74 2.20 -4.26 13.91
N ASP A 75 3.31 -3.53 13.79
CA ASP A 75 3.35 -2.07 14.00
C ASP A 75 2.95 -1.37 12.68
N VAL A 76 1.65 -1.17 12.49
CA VAL A 76 1.11 -0.57 11.27
C VAL A 76 1.24 0.96 11.34
N ARG A 77 2.13 1.50 10.51
CA ARG A 77 2.37 2.94 10.38
C ARG A 77 1.65 3.48 9.16
N GLN A 78 0.67 4.34 9.40
CA GLN A 78 -0.14 4.92 8.34
C GLN A 78 0.37 6.32 7.98
N PHE A 79 0.45 6.58 6.69
CA PHE A 79 0.94 7.83 6.12
C PHE A 79 -0.14 8.50 5.25
N ASN A 80 -0.08 9.82 5.14
CA ASN A 80 -0.98 10.56 4.26
C ASN A 80 -0.69 10.25 2.78
N LEU A 81 0.59 10.09 2.42
CA LEU A 81 1.02 9.77 1.07
C LEU A 81 1.90 8.53 1.06
N ILE A 82 1.74 7.68 0.04
CA ILE A 82 2.56 6.46 -0.09
C ILE A 82 4.05 6.74 -0.22
N VAL A 83 4.42 7.91 -0.76
CA VAL A 83 5.82 8.33 -0.89
C VAL A 83 6.50 8.50 0.46
N ASP A 84 5.77 8.87 1.50
CA ASP A 84 6.30 8.99 2.86
C ASP A 84 6.57 7.60 3.46
N ALA A 85 5.71 6.62 3.18
CA ALA A 85 5.94 5.23 3.56
C ALA A 85 7.19 4.64 2.88
N PHE A 86 7.41 4.95 1.60
CA PHE A 86 8.62 4.57 0.89
C PHE A 86 9.88 5.25 1.45
N LEU A 87 9.79 6.52 1.85
CA LEU A 87 10.89 7.21 2.51
C LEU A 87 11.23 6.56 3.86
N GLU A 88 10.24 6.20 4.65
CA GLU A 88 10.44 5.49 5.91
C GLU A 88 11.00 4.08 5.69
N LEU A 89 10.69 3.42 4.57
CA LEU A 89 11.34 2.16 4.21
C LEU A 89 12.84 2.37 4.00
N GLN A 90 13.23 3.39 3.24
CA GLN A 90 14.64 3.72 3.00
C GLN A 90 15.38 4.07 4.30
N ASN A 91 14.71 4.82 5.17
CA ASN A 91 15.25 5.23 6.48
C ASN A 91 15.20 4.11 7.53
N ARG A 92 14.73 2.90 7.18
CA ARG A 92 14.53 1.77 8.08
C ARG A 92 13.58 2.07 9.25
N GLY A 93 12.69 3.04 9.06
CA GLY A 93 11.56 3.32 9.94
C GLY A 93 10.49 2.25 9.85
N VAL A 94 10.25 1.69 8.66
CA VAL A 94 9.43 0.48 8.43
C VAL A 94 10.25 -0.66 7.82
N ASP A 95 9.79 -1.89 8.01
CA ASP A 95 10.44 -3.09 7.47
C ASP A 95 9.94 -3.42 6.05
N VAL A 96 8.70 -3.05 5.75
CA VAL A 96 8.00 -3.32 4.49
C VAL A 96 6.93 -2.25 4.22
N VAL A 97 6.65 -2.00 2.95
CA VAL A 97 5.50 -1.20 2.51
C VAL A 97 4.51 -2.10 1.76
N ILE A 98 3.21 -1.97 2.07
CA ILE A 98 2.12 -2.64 1.35
C ILE A 98 1.36 -1.59 0.54
N ASN A 99 1.31 -1.78 -0.78
CA ASN A 99 0.56 -0.92 -1.70
C ASN A 99 0.28 -1.66 -3.02
N ASP A 100 -0.49 -1.04 -3.91
CA ASP A 100 -0.80 -1.60 -5.23
C ASP A 100 0.47 -1.86 -6.07
N THR A 101 0.52 -3.03 -6.69
CA THR A 101 1.67 -3.53 -7.46
C THR A 101 2.20 -2.54 -8.50
N PRO A 102 1.38 -1.85 -9.31
CA PRO A 102 1.90 -0.93 -10.34
C PRO A 102 2.69 0.24 -9.74
N VAL A 103 2.25 0.77 -8.60
CA VAL A 103 2.95 1.86 -7.89
C VAL A 103 4.25 1.34 -7.30
N ASN A 104 4.24 0.13 -6.76
CA ASN A 104 5.45 -0.52 -6.23
C ASN A 104 6.50 -0.74 -7.33
N GLU A 105 6.07 -1.29 -8.47
CA GLU A 105 6.92 -1.50 -9.65
C GLU A 105 7.49 -0.19 -10.18
N TYR A 106 6.67 0.86 -10.26
CA TYR A 106 7.14 2.19 -10.64
C TYR A 106 8.19 2.71 -9.66
N TYR A 107 7.95 2.58 -8.35
CA TYR A 107 8.89 3.04 -7.33
C TYR A 107 10.25 2.32 -7.44
N VAL A 108 10.26 0.98 -7.47
CA VAL A 108 11.51 0.19 -7.48
C VAL A 108 12.31 0.33 -8.79
N ASN A 109 11.66 0.70 -9.90
CA ASN A 109 12.34 0.97 -11.16
C ASN A 109 12.84 2.43 -11.30
N ASN A 110 12.38 3.33 -10.42
CA ASN A 110 12.71 4.75 -10.46
C ASN A 110 13.41 5.19 -9.16
N LYS A 111 12.69 5.84 -8.24
CA LYS A 111 13.27 6.46 -7.03
C LYS A 111 13.84 5.43 -6.05
N GLY A 112 13.31 4.21 -6.04
CA GLY A 112 13.79 3.08 -5.24
C GLY A 112 14.82 2.20 -5.96
N LYS A 113 15.26 2.55 -7.18
CA LYS A 113 16.17 1.71 -7.96
C LYS A 113 17.49 1.49 -7.24
N GLY A 114 17.81 0.22 -7.00
CA GLY A 114 19.00 -0.19 -6.25
C GLY A 114 18.91 -0.01 -4.73
N ILE A 115 17.76 0.45 -4.22
CA ILE A 115 17.51 0.71 -2.80
C ILE A 115 16.43 -0.25 -2.26
N ALA A 116 15.40 -0.52 -3.06
CA ALA A 116 14.27 -1.37 -2.70
C ALA A 116 13.94 -2.37 -3.81
N LYS A 117 13.21 -3.42 -3.45
CA LYS A 117 12.69 -4.44 -4.37
C LYS A 117 11.27 -4.84 -3.99
N VAL A 118 10.54 -5.34 -4.99
CA VAL A 118 9.30 -6.07 -4.77
C VAL A 118 9.65 -7.51 -4.35
N THR A 119 8.82 -8.11 -3.50
CA THR A 119 8.94 -9.50 -3.09
C THR A 119 7.60 -10.21 -3.00
#